data_AF-A0A962G2X3-F1
#
_entry.id   AF-A0A962G2X3-F1
#
_cell.length_a   1.000
_cell.length_b   1.000
_cell.length_c   1.000
_cell.angle_alpha   90.00
_cell.angle_beta   90.00
_cell.angle_gamma   90.00
#
_symmetry.space_group_name_H-M   'P 1'
#
loop_
_entity.id
_entity.type
_entity.pdbx_description
1 polymer ?
#
loop_
_entity_poly.entity_id
_entity_poly.type
_entity_poly.pdbx_seq_one_letter_code
_entity_poly.pdbx_strand_id
1 'polypeptide(L)'
;LLTWVAGLLALRLLAAHWPTSGNAEEWANEIIARAPGPVHEVVFVDDKPRYGVHLYIDAEVEKVALKSPDMSDFGRIADHSFVTEVLEREPGVLYVAESKHYPRLARAAARVGMEARLLGEPHRGRRFFIVVPAKPVPAGPDDAPGTPASEPASGPASQAEAPPEPNPA
;
A
#
# COMPACT_ATOMS: atom_id res chain seq x y z
N LEU A 1 0.64 55.50 -10.98
CA LEU A 1 -0.19 54.49 -10.29
C LEU A 1 -0.74 53.44 -11.27
N LEU A 2 -1.46 53.83 -12.32
CA LEU A 2 -2.05 52.89 -13.30
C LEU A 2 -1.02 51.96 -13.97
N THR A 3 0.15 52.46 -14.37
CA THR A 3 1.24 51.63 -14.93
C THR A 3 1.71 50.56 -13.95
N TRP A 4 1.78 50.91 -12.67
CA TRP A 4 2.18 49.99 -11.60
C TRP A 4 1.11 48.92 -11.37
N VAL A 5 -0.17 49.31 -11.33
CA VAL A 5 -1.30 48.38 -11.23
C VAL A 5 -1.32 47.42 -12.42
N ALA A 6 -1.18 47.93 -13.65
CA ALA A 6 -1.12 47.11 -14.85
C ALA A 6 0.07 46.12 -14.81
N GLY A 7 1.24 46.58 -14.37
CA GLY A 7 2.42 45.74 -14.18
C GLY A 7 2.21 44.62 -13.18
N LEU A 8 1.61 44.90 -12.02
CA LEU A 8 1.29 43.89 -11.01
C LEU A 8 0.23 42.89 -11.49
N LEU A 9 -0.77 43.34 -12.24
CA LEU A 9 -1.79 42.47 -12.82
C LEU A 9 -1.18 41.54 -13.89
N ALA A 10 -0.33 42.07 -14.76
CA ALA A 10 0.40 41.27 -15.74
C ALA A 10 1.29 40.23 -15.06
N LEU A 11 2.05 40.62 -14.03
CA LEU A 11 2.87 39.71 -13.25
C LEU A 11 2.05 38.62 -12.56
N ARG A 12 0.90 38.99 -11.98
CA ARG A 12 -0.04 38.02 -11.37
C ARG A 12 -0.58 37.04 -12.40
N LEU A 13 -0.94 37.51 -13.59
CA LEU A 13 -1.42 36.65 -14.68
C LEU A 13 -0.30 35.69 -15.14
N LEU A 14 0.91 36.19 -15.33
CA LEU A 14 2.08 35.36 -15.67
C LEU A 14 2.35 34.31 -14.59
N ALA A 15 2.30 34.69 -13.31
CA ALA A 15 2.49 33.76 -12.20
C ALA A 15 1.36 32.72 -12.09
N ALA A 16 0.11 33.12 -12.35
CA ALA A 16 -1.04 32.22 -12.32
C ALA A 16 -1.01 31.18 -13.45
N HIS A 17 -0.49 31.55 -14.63
CA HIS A 17 -0.33 30.64 -15.76
C HIS A 17 1.02 29.90 -15.74
N TRP A 18 1.89 30.18 -14.76
CA TRP A 18 3.15 29.48 -14.64
C TRP A 18 2.89 28.03 -14.23
N PRO A 19 3.32 27.03 -15.01
CA PRO A 19 3.12 25.63 -14.67
C PRO A 19 3.95 25.31 -13.43
N THR A 20 3.29 25.22 -12.27
CA THR A 20 3.93 24.73 -11.05
C THR A 20 3.62 23.25 -10.86
N SER A 21 4.54 22.52 -10.25
CA SER A 21 4.34 21.12 -9.88
C SER A 21 3.20 20.89 -8.87
N GLY A 22 2.61 21.96 -8.34
CA GLY A 22 1.56 21.98 -7.33
C GLY A 22 0.18 22.49 -7.79
N ASN A 23 -0.12 22.51 -9.09
CA ASN A 23 -1.46 22.86 -9.58
C ASN A 23 -2.51 21.85 -9.06
N ALA A 24 -3.25 22.23 -8.02
CA ALA A 24 -4.20 21.34 -7.36
C ALA A 24 -5.36 20.89 -8.25
N GLU A 25 -5.83 21.73 -9.18
CA GLU A 25 -6.90 21.39 -10.11
C GLU A 25 -6.48 20.25 -11.05
N GLU A 26 -5.27 20.35 -11.62
CA GLU A 26 -4.72 19.31 -12.47
C GLU A 26 -4.57 17.99 -11.72
N TRP A 27 -4.04 18.03 -10.49
CA TRP A 27 -3.93 16.84 -9.65
C TRP A 27 -5.31 16.26 -9.29
N ALA A 28 -6.30 17.09 -8.97
CA ALA A 28 -7.66 16.65 -8.70
C ALA A 28 -8.29 15.93 -9.91
N ASN A 29 -8.17 16.52 -11.10
CA ASN A 29 -8.67 15.91 -12.34
C ASN A 29 -7.99 14.56 -12.62
N GLU A 30 -6.69 14.49 -12.40
CA GLU A 30 -5.88 13.29 -12.56
C GLU A 30 -6.20 12.20 -11.53
N ILE A 31 -6.65 12.57 -10.33
CA ILE A 31 -7.15 11.65 -9.29
C ILE A 31 -8.51 11.11 -9.70
N ILE A 32 -9.46 11.99 -10.04
CA ILE A 32 -10.83 11.61 -10.44
C ILE A 32 -10.81 10.69 -11.66
N ALA A 33 -9.99 11.03 -12.67
CA ALA A 33 -9.91 10.26 -13.92
C ALA A 33 -9.39 8.83 -13.72
N ARG A 34 -8.65 8.59 -12.64
CA ARG A 34 -8.01 7.30 -12.32
C ARG A 34 -8.74 6.50 -11.26
N ALA A 35 -9.52 7.16 -10.41
CA ALA A 35 -10.15 6.52 -9.27
C ALA A 35 -11.23 5.53 -9.74
N PRO A 36 -11.28 4.32 -9.14
CA PRO A 36 -12.30 3.32 -9.46
C PRO A 36 -13.70 3.66 -8.91
N GLY A 37 -13.80 4.71 -8.09
CA GLY A 37 -15.02 5.13 -7.41
C GLY A 37 -14.81 6.46 -6.68
N PRO A 38 -15.74 6.85 -5.78
CA PRO A 38 -15.59 8.04 -4.96
C PRO A 38 -14.27 8.02 -4.16
N VAL A 39 -13.56 9.15 -4.19
CA VAL A 39 -12.32 9.35 -3.43
C VAL A 39 -12.69 10.14 -2.19
N HIS A 40 -12.48 9.55 -1.01
CA HIS A 40 -12.71 10.20 0.27
C HIS A 40 -11.41 10.72 0.86
N GLU A 41 -10.29 10.12 0.48
CA GLU A 41 -8.97 10.47 0.99
C GLU A 41 -7.89 10.29 -0.07
N VAL A 42 -6.91 11.19 -0.07
CA VAL A 42 -5.72 11.17 -0.91
C VAL A 42 -4.47 11.17 -0.04
N VAL A 43 -3.78 10.05 0.00
CA VAL A 43 -2.59 9.84 0.82
C VAL A 43 -1.32 10.04 0.00
N PHE A 44 -0.49 11.01 0.38
CA PHE A 44 0.83 11.22 -0.20
C PHE A 44 1.90 10.49 0.62
N VAL A 45 2.54 9.47 0.02
CA VAL A 45 3.55 8.65 0.70
C VAL A 45 4.96 9.10 0.40
N ASP A 46 5.68 9.58 1.42
CA ASP A 46 7.02 10.20 1.29
C ASP A 46 7.09 11.32 0.22
N ASP A 47 5.95 11.93 -0.16
CA ASP A 47 5.89 13.04 -1.12
C ASP A 47 5.27 14.28 -0.45
N LYS A 48 5.43 15.44 -1.09
CA LYS A 48 4.81 16.67 -0.61
C LYS A 48 3.27 16.57 -0.77
N PRO A 49 2.49 16.76 0.32
CA PRO A 49 1.04 16.74 0.21
C PRO A 49 0.55 17.93 -0.60
N ARG A 50 -0.55 17.72 -1.33
CA ARG A 50 -1.18 18.74 -2.17
C ARG A 50 -2.53 19.09 -1.59
N TYR A 51 -2.52 19.76 -0.44
CA TYR A 51 -3.74 20.12 0.31
C TYR A 51 -4.79 20.88 -0.51
N GLY A 52 -4.38 21.60 -1.56
CA GLY A 52 -5.32 22.25 -2.47
C GLY A 52 -6.27 21.28 -3.18
N VAL A 53 -5.94 19.99 -3.29
CA VAL A 53 -6.80 18.96 -3.89
C VAL A 53 -8.14 18.84 -3.15
N HIS A 54 -8.14 18.95 -1.82
CA HIS A 54 -9.35 18.93 -1.00
C HIS A 54 -10.40 19.94 -1.49
N LEU A 55 -9.97 21.12 -1.97
CA LEU A 55 -10.87 22.16 -2.45
C LEU A 55 -11.62 21.80 -3.74
N TYR A 56 -11.14 20.82 -4.51
CA TYR A 56 -11.70 20.44 -5.81
C TYR A 56 -12.55 19.17 -5.74
N ILE A 57 -12.23 18.26 -4.82
CA ILE A 57 -12.86 16.93 -4.76
C ILE A 57 -13.42 16.55 -3.40
N ASP A 58 -13.37 17.45 -2.42
CA ASP A 58 -13.87 17.23 -1.05
C ASP A 58 -13.30 15.95 -0.40
N ALA A 59 -12.05 15.63 -0.73
CA ALA A 59 -11.32 14.49 -0.17
C ALA A 59 -10.32 14.97 0.88
N GLU A 60 -10.15 14.22 1.95
CA GLU A 60 -9.10 14.44 2.93
C GLU A 60 -7.73 14.25 2.26
N VAL A 61 -6.71 15.00 2.72
CA VAL A 61 -5.37 14.94 2.15
C VAL A 61 -4.38 14.71 3.26
N GLU A 62 -3.78 13.52 3.25
CA GLU A 62 -2.87 13.08 4.30
C GLU A 62 -1.44 12.89 3.78
N LYS A 63 -0.48 12.93 4.72
CA LYS A 63 0.91 12.63 4.44
C LYS A 63 1.42 11.54 5.36
N VAL A 64 1.76 10.40 4.77
CA VAL A 64 2.30 9.25 5.51
C VAL A 64 3.74 8.96 5.10
N ALA A 65 4.47 8.33 6.00
CA ALA A 65 5.84 7.90 5.73
C ALA A 65 5.91 6.41 5.35
N LEU A 66 6.78 6.05 4.41
CA LEU A 66 6.96 4.64 4.00
C LEU A 66 7.44 3.74 5.14
N LYS A 67 8.20 4.31 6.08
CA LYS A 67 8.58 3.70 7.36
C LYS A 67 8.02 4.57 8.46
N SER A 68 7.80 4.00 9.64
CA SER A 68 7.42 4.77 10.83
C SER A 68 8.34 5.99 10.95
N PRO A 69 7.77 7.21 11.01
CA PRO A 69 8.59 8.42 11.07
C PRO A 69 9.45 8.37 12.33
N ASP A 70 10.73 8.71 12.22
CA ASP A 70 11.56 8.94 13.41
C ASP A 70 10.91 10.08 14.21
N MET A 71 10.60 9.78 15.46
CA MET A 71 10.07 10.75 16.43
C MET A 71 11.23 11.64 16.89
N SER A 72 11.74 12.51 16.02
CA SER A 72 12.66 13.56 16.46
C SER A 72 11.85 14.68 17.12
N ASP A 73 12.39 15.25 18.21
CA ASP A 73 11.74 16.22 19.10
C ASP A 73 11.20 17.50 18.43
N PHE A 74 11.46 17.72 17.13
CA PHE A 74 10.99 18.87 16.36
C PHE A 74 10.22 18.44 15.10
N GLY A 75 8.94 18.13 15.28
CA GLY A 75 7.94 18.10 14.20
C GLY A 75 7.82 16.76 13.49
N ARG A 76 6.62 16.15 13.57
CA ARG A 76 6.26 14.99 12.75
C ARG A 76 6.36 15.37 11.27
N ILE A 77 7.22 14.68 10.52
CA ILE A 77 7.37 14.87 9.07
C ILE A 77 6.20 14.25 8.31
N ALA A 78 5.50 13.30 8.93
CA ALA A 78 4.32 12.59 8.43
C ALA A 78 3.41 12.25 9.63
N ASP A 79 2.13 12.06 9.37
CA ASP A 79 1.13 11.86 10.41
C ASP A 79 1.29 10.47 11.06
N HIS A 80 1.47 9.44 10.23
CA HIS A 80 1.77 8.07 10.63
C HIS A 80 2.47 7.27 9.49
N SER A 81 2.55 5.93 9.60
CA SER A 81 3.24 5.07 8.63
C SER A 81 2.30 4.49 7.56
N PHE A 82 2.77 4.27 6.33
CA PHE A 82 1.98 3.65 5.25
C PHE A 82 1.34 2.32 5.64
N VAL A 83 1.98 1.51 6.49
CA VAL A 83 1.40 0.24 6.95
C VAL A 83 0.28 0.47 7.95
N THR A 84 0.42 1.47 8.82
CA THR A 84 -0.64 1.87 9.77
C THR A 84 -1.88 2.28 8.99
N GLU A 85 -1.71 3.18 8.02
CA GLU A 85 -2.74 3.69 7.12
C GLU A 85 -3.52 2.55 6.43
N VAL A 86 -2.79 1.65 5.77
CA VAL A 86 -3.38 0.50 5.06
C VAL A 86 -4.18 -0.42 5.98
N LEU A 87 -3.85 -0.48 7.27
CA LEU A 87 -4.56 -1.32 8.24
C LEU A 87 -5.85 -0.69 8.76
N GLU A 88 -6.05 0.62 8.60
CA GLU A 88 -7.30 1.32 8.96
C GLU A 88 -8.45 0.90 8.02
N ARG A 89 -8.12 0.54 6.78
CA ARG A 89 -9.04 -0.02 5.77
C ARG A 89 -10.21 0.90 5.45
N GLU A 90 -9.93 2.20 5.40
CA GLU A 90 -10.94 3.16 5.01
C GLU A 90 -11.32 3.01 3.53
N PRO A 91 -12.60 3.18 3.17
CA PRO A 91 -13.04 3.10 1.79
C PRO A 91 -12.66 4.36 1.02
N GLY A 92 -12.32 4.23 -0.27
CA GLY A 92 -12.10 5.38 -1.15
C GLY A 92 -10.76 6.09 -0.96
N VAL A 93 -9.77 5.43 -0.35
CA VAL A 93 -8.40 5.95 -0.21
C VAL A 93 -7.62 5.75 -1.50
N LEU A 94 -7.06 6.84 -2.02
CA LEU A 94 -6.14 6.82 -3.15
C LEU A 94 -4.73 7.23 -2.70
N TYR A 95 -3.75 6.40 -3.02
CA TYR A 95 -2.35 6.65 -2.67
C TYR A 95 -1.58 7.23 -3.85
N VAL A 96 -0.73 8.20 -3.54
CA VAL A 96 0.21 8.83 -4.47
C VAL A 96 1.62 8.74 -3.91
N ALA A 97 2.55 8.22 -4.71
CA ALA A 97 3.96 8.14 -4.32
C ALA A 97 4.90 8.33 -5.51
N GLU A 98 6.16 8.69 -5.25
CA GLU A 98 7.18 8.67 -6.29
C GLU A 98 7.32 7.27 -6.91
N SER A 99 7.44 7.20 -8.24
CA SER A 99 7.49 5.93 -8.97
C SER A 99 8.56 4.97 -8.46
N LYS A 100 9.71 5.50 -7.99
CA LYS A 100 10.82 4.72 -7.46
C LYS A 100 10.49 4.04 -6.12
N HIS A 101 9.55 4.57 -5.34
CA HIS A 101 9.13 4.01 -4.05
C HIS A 101 8.07 2.90 -4.19
N TYR A 102 7.34 2.89 -5.31
CA TYR A 102 6.24 1.95 -5.54
C TYR A 102 6.60 0.47 -5.28
N PRO A 103 7.73 -0.09 -5.76
CA PRO A 103 8.06 -1.50 -5.48
C PRO A 103 8.19 -1.81 -3.99
N ARG A 104 8.63 -0.84 -3.18
CA ARG A 104 8.77 -1.01 -1.73
C ARG A 104 7.43 -0.87 -1.01
N LEU A 105 6.54 0.01 -1.49
CA LEU A 105 5.16 0.15 -1.02
C LEU A 105 4.34 -1.13 -1.29
N ALA A 106 4.41 -1.66 -2.51
CA ALA A 106 3.73 -2.91 -2.87
C ALA A 106 4.17 -4.08 -1.98
N ARG A 107 5.48 -4.20 -1.69
CA ARG A 107 6.00 -5.18 -0.72
C ARG A 107 5.52 -4.93 0.70
N ALA A 108 5.39 -3.67 1.12
CA ALA A 108 4.90 -3.34 2.45
C ALA A 108 3.42 -3.72 2.63
N ALA A 109 2.57 -3.42 1.64
CA ALA A 109 1.17 -3.85 1.63
C ALA A 109 1.04 -5.39 1.61
N ALA A 110 1.84 -6.07 0.79
CA ALA A 110 1.83 -7.53 0.70
C ALA A 110 2.13 -8.23 2.04
N ARG A 111 3.02 -7.67 2.87
CA ARG A 111 3.33 -8.21 4.20
C ARG A 111 2.15 -8.20 5.18
N VAL A 112 1.15 -7.35 4.94
CA VAL A 112 -0.07 -7.28 5.75
C VAL A 112 -1.29 -7.88 5.06
N GLY A 113 -1.06 -8.73 4.03
CA GLY A 113 -2.14 -9.42 3.32
C GLY A 113 -2.92 -8.52 2.36
N MET A 114 -2.34 -7.38 1.96
CA MET A 114 -2.95 -6.42 1.05
C MET A 114 -2.18 -6.35 -0.28
N GLU A 115 -2.84 -5.89 -1.33
CA GLU A 115 -2.30 -5.75 -2.68
C GLU A 115 -2.38 -4.28 -3.09
N ALA A 116 -1.24 -3.67 -3.44
CA ALA A 116 -1.21 -2.36 -4.06
C ALA A 116 -1.45 -2.51 -5.57
N ARG A 117 -2.51 -1.88 -6.10
CA ARG A 117 -2.89 -1.92 -7.51
C ARG A 117 -2.72 -0.56 -8.16
N LEU A 118 -1.93 -0.52 -9.23
CA LEU A 118 -1.67 0.71 -10.00
C LEU A 118 -2.91 1.20 -10.72
N LEU A 119 -3.05 2.52 -10.77
CA LEU A 119 -4.07 3.23 -11.52
C LEU A 119 -3.40 3.99 -12.67
N GLY A 120 -3.17 3.28 -13.78
CA GLY A 120 -2.61 3.86 -15.01
C GLY A 120 -1.11 4.22 -14.94
N GLU A 121 -0.69 5.04 -15.91
CA GLU A 121 0.70 5.46 -16.07
C GLU A 121 1.11 6.56 -15.07
N PRO A 122 2.43 6.72 -14.78
CA PRO A 122 2.90 7.76 -13.90
C PRO A 122 2.56 9.17 -14.41
N HIS A 123 2.08 10.03 -13.52
CA HIS A 123 1.89 11.46 -13.79
C HIS A 123 2.90 12.27 -12.98
N ARG A 124 3.70 13.11 -13.67
CA ARG A 124 4.78 13.91 -13.07
C ARG A 124 5.76 13.08 -12.21
N GLY A 125 6.04 11.86 -12.66
CA GLY A 125 6.93 10.92 -11.97
C GLY A 125 6.33 10.23 -10.75
N ARG A 126 5.04 10.43 -10.46
CA ARG A 126 4.32 9.78 -9.36
C ARG A 126 3.41 8.68 -9.90
N ARG A 127 3.26 7.61 -9.12
CA ARG A 127 2.28 6.54 -9.37
C ARG A 127 1.09 6.70 -8.45
N PHE A 128 -0.07 6.40 -9.01
CA PHE A 128 -1.36 6.38 -8.34
C PHE A 128 -1.71 4.92 -8.12
N PHE A 129 -2.18 4.59 -6.93
CA PHE A 129 -2.57 3.22 -6.62
C PHE A 129 -3.62 3.18 -5.52
N ILE A 130 -4.36 2.08 -5.49
CA ILE A 130 -5.25 1.72 -4.37
C ILE A 130 -4.66 0.51 -3.66
N VAL A 131 -5.08 0.30 -2.43
CA VAL A 131 -4.72 -0.89 -1.68
C VAL A 131 -5.99 -1.69 -1.39
N VAL A 132 -5.98 -2.97 -1.74
CA VAL A 132 -7.13 -3.86 -1.64
C VAL A 132 -6.71 -5.18 -0.99
N PRO A 133 -7.64 -5.96 -0.41
CA PRO A 133 -7.30 -7.29 0.10
C PRO A 133 -6.62 -8.13 -0.99
N ALA A 134 -5.50 -8.77 -0.67
CA ALA A 134 -4.83 -9.65 -1.61
C ALA A 134 -5.75 -10.82 -1.93
N LYS A 135 -5.85 -11.17 -3.22
CA LYS A 135 -6.55 -12.39 -3.61
C LYS A 135 -5.84 -13.58 -2.95
N PRO A 136 -6.56 -14.47 -2.24
CA PRO A 136 -5.95 -15.70 -1.74
C PRO A 136 -5.31 -16.43 -2.91
N VAL A 137 -4.01 -16.73 -2.79
CA VAL A 137 -3.39 -17.69 -3.70
C VAL A 137 -4.11 -19.01 -3.43
N PRO A 138 -4.81 -19.61 -4.42
CA PRO A 138 -5.39 -20.93 -4.20
C PRO A 138 -4.24 -21.85 -3.81
N ALA A 139 -4.41 -22.55 -2.68
CA ALA A 139 -3.48 -23.59 -2.25
C ALA A 139 -3.19 -24.46 -3.48
N GLY A 140 -1.90 -24.57 -3.84
CA GLY A 140 -1.52 -25.44 -4.94
C GLY A 140 -1.98 -26.87 -4.63
N PRO A 141 -2.14 -27.74 -5.65
CA PRO A 141 -2.47 -29.14 -5.41
C PRO A 141 -1.50 -29.87 -4.46
N ASP A 142 -0.33 -29.29 -4.15
CA ASP A 142 0.67 -29.81 -3.23
C ASP A 142 0.49 -29.38 -1.75
N ASP A 143 -0.40 -28.43 -1.44
CA ASP A 143 -0.65 -27.95 -0.06
C ASP A 143 -1.89 -28.58 0.59
N ALA A 144 -2.45 -29.63 -0.01
CA ALA A 144 -3.46 -30.43 0.66
C ALA A 144 -2.82 -31.04 1.93
N PRO A 145 -3.41 -30.83 3.14
CA PRO A 145 -2.94 -31.54 4.33
C PRO A 145 -3.01 -33.03 4.02
N GLY A 146 -1.85 -33.68 4.02
CA GLY A 146 -1.71 -35.08 3.71
C GLY A 146 -2.78 -35.87 4.47
N THR A 147 -3.57 -36.63 3.71
CA THR A 147 -4.41 -37.70 4.25
C THR A 147 -3.59 -38.45 5.29
N PRO A 148 -4.00 -38.54 6.56
CA PRO A 148 -3.28 -39.36 7.52
C PRO A 148 -3.28 -40.78 6.95
N ALA A 149 -2.07 -41.29 6.69
CA ALA A 149 -1.85 -42.65 6.26
C ALA A 149 -2.57 -43.56 7.26
N SER A 150 -3.57 -44.28 6.76
CA SER A 150 -4.32 -45.25 7.56
C SER A 150 -3.34 -46.29 8.08
N GLU A 151 -3.18 -46.28 9.39
CA GLU A 151 -2.53 -47.29 10.21
C GLU A 151 -3.17 -48.66 9.88
N PRO A 152 -2.44 -49.67 9.39
CA PRO A 152 -3.01 -51.00 9.24
C PRO A 152 -3.13 -51.66 10.61
N ALA A 153 -4.38 -51.95 10.95
CA ALA A 153 -4.82 -52.65 12.15
C ALA A 153 -4.02 -53.94 12.42
N SER A 154 -3.69 -54.12 13.70
CA SER A 154 -3.16 -55.35 14.27
C SER A 154 -4.10 -56.55 14.04
N GLY A 155 -3.51 -57.70 13.73
CA GLY A 155 -4.15 -59.02 13.74
C GLY A 155 -3.15 -60.10 14.22
N PRO A 156 -3.61 -61.22 14.84
CA PRO A 156 -2.92 -61.79 15.99
C PRO A 156 -2.04 -63.04 15.73
N ALA A 157 -1.15 -63.26 16.69
CA ALA A 157 -0.45 -64.47 17.17
C ALA A 157 -0.43 -65.77 16.32
N SER A 158 0.79 -66.30 16.10
CA SER A 158 1.04 -67.74 16.01
C SER A 158 2.33 -68.11 16.73
N GLN A 159 2.25 -69.14 17.57
CA GLN A 159 3.29 -69.72 18.43
C GLN A 159 4.25 -70.64 17.64
N ALA A 160 5.51 -70.72 18.08
CA ALA A 160 6.40 -71.90 18.10
C ALA A 160 7.71 -71.48 18.82
N GLU A 161 7.88 -71.75 20.12
CA GLU A 161 8.49 -72.94 20.74
C GLU A 161 10.04 -72.93 20.71
N ALA A 162 10.62 -72.97 21.92
CA ALA A 162 12.05 -72.84 22.32
C ALA A 162 12.80 -74.20 22.17
N PRO A 163 13.98 -74.52 22.79
CA PRO A 163 14.94 -73.80 23.68
C PRO A 163 16.45 -74.17 23.36
N PRO A 164 17.43 -74.24 24.31
CA PRO A 164 18.00 -73.22 25.21
C PRO A 164 19.57 -73.11 25.19
N GLU A 165 20.08 -72.22 26.07
CA GLU A 165 21.34 -72.30 26.85
C GLU A 165 22.71 -71.95 26.20
N PRO A 166 23.79 -71.70 26.99
CA PRO A 166 23.88 -71.15 28.35
C PRO A 166 24.91 -69.99 28.48
N ASN A 167 24.85 -69.28 29.62
CA ASN A 167 25.88 -68.37 30.12
C ASN A 167 27.08 -69.17 30.68
N PRO A 168 28.33 -68.67 30.67
CA PRO A 168 28.91 -68.06 31.89
C PRO A 168 30.03 -67.02 31.57
N ALA A 169 30.60 -66.18 32.42
CA ALA A 169 30.50 -65.78 33.84
C ALA A 169 31.24 -64.43 33.96
#